data_AF-A0A1R4H3X3-F1
#
_entry.id   AF-A0A1R4H3X3-F1
#
_cell.length_a   1.000
_cell.length_b   1.000
_cell.length_c   1.000
_cell.angle_alpha   90.00
_cell.angle_beta   90.00
_cell.angle_gamma   90.00
#
_symmetry.space_group_name_H-M   'P 1'
#
loop_
_entity.id
_entity.type
_entity.pdbx_description
1 polymer ?
#
loop_
_entity_poly.entity_id
_entity_poly.type
_entity_poly.pdbx_seq_one_letter_code
_entity_poly.pdbx_strand_id
1 'polypeptide(L)'
;MRQYLDKNDTIGEIRQARKHPVGKSYLWILVEGLSDQKLYSKLIDGHNTKVEMVNGGGKNELRDALEILIQETNKVIGIRDADFMRFDQQKETINVLFLTDAHDAEMMLLANDVVFQQVVAEYLPAQRTVFNTLRDCLLVSLLFFSGIRWINNTEDLGLNFDGIGLAKFYDANNLFIDKDRCLHEVVTRSPKKKRVPDIAEIDSKLSGVNDYYNLSNGHDFLKAFALHVTANGSRGISHDEIGNALRIAYRKDEFKLTVLFNNLKLWESNTGYVLFTVG
;
A
#
# COMPACT_ATOMS: atom_id res chain seq x y z
N MET A 1 -2.65 6.30 24.72
CA MET A 1 -2.87 4.86 25.01
C MET A 1 -2.43 3.96 23.84
N ARG A 2 -2.84 4.18 22.59
CA ARG A 2 -2.34 3.41 21.41
C ARG A 2 -0.84 3.55 21.09
N GLN A 3 -0.16 4.55 21.65
CA GLN A 3 1.25 4.84 21.40
C GLN A 3 2.25 3.88 22.08
N TYR A 4 1.75 2.96 22.92
CA TYR A 4 2.55 1.97 23.63
C TYR A 4 2.23 0.53 23.22
N LEU A 5 1.32 0.35 22.25
CA LEU A 5 0.95 -0.98 21.80
C LEU A 5 1.93 -1.46 20.72
N ASP A 6 2.40 -2.69 20.85
CA ASP A 6 3.32 -3.34 19.91
C ASP A 6 2.79 -4.70 19.44
N LYS A 7 3.56 -5.42 18.61
CA LYS A 7 3.15 -6.74 18.12
C LYS A 7 2.76 -7.73 19.22
N ASN A 8 3.38 -7.66 20.40
CA ASN A 8 3.12 -8.57 21.51
C ASN A 8 1.71 -8.38 22.07
N ASP A 9 1.17 -7.17 22.01
CA ASP A 9 -0.22 -6.91 22.38
C ASP A 9 -1.17 -7.64 21.41
N THR A 10 -0.95 -7.53 20.10
CA THR A 10 -1.77 -8.24 19.11
C THR A 10 -1.66 -9.76 19.29
N ILE A 11 -0.46 -10.29 19.49
CA ILE A 11 -0.24 -11.72 19.78
C ILE A 11 -0.98 -12.13 21.07
N GLY A 12 -0.88 -11.32 22.13
CA GLY A 12 -1.52 -11.54 23.42
C GLY A 12 -3.04 -11.56 23.32
N GLU A 13 -3.63 -10.59 22.60
CA GLU A 13 -5.06 -10.50 22.32
C GLU A 13 -5.57 -11.73 21.57
N ILE A 14 -4.86 -12.19 20.54
CA ILE A 14 -5.22 -13.39 19.78
C ILE A 14 -5.12 -14.64 20.66
N ARG A 15 -4.04 -14.79 21.43
CA ARG A 15 -3.88 -15.90 22.39
C ARG A 15 -5.01 -15.92 23.42
N GLN A 16 -5.40 -14.75 23.94
CA GLN A 16 -6.49 -14.63 24.90
C GLN A 16 -7.83 -14.99 24.26
N ALA A 17 -8.14 -14.44 23.08
CA ALA A 17 -9.37 -14.74 22.36
C ALA A 17 -9.51 -16.25 22.10
N ARG A 18 -8.42 -16.92 21.69
CA ARG A 18 -8.39 -18.37 21.42
C ARG A 18 -8.64 -19.26 22.64
N LYS A 19 -8.60 -18.72 23.87
CA LYS A 19 -9.00 -19.47 25.09
C LYS A 19 -10.51 -19.66 25.18
N HIS A 20 -11.30 -18.82 24.51
CA HIS A 20 -12.76 -18.95 24.45
C HIS A 20 -13.20 -19.77 23.22
N PRO A 21 -14.30 -20.57 23.31
CA PRO A 21 -14.77 -21.40 22.19
C PRO A 21 -14.99 -20.61 20.89
N VAL A 22 -15.58 -19.41 21.00
CA VAL A 22 -15.80 -18.51 19.86
C VAL A 22 -14.47 -18.00 19.28
N GLY A 23 -13.55 -17.51 20.11
CA GLY A 23 -12.27 -17.01 19.60
C GLY A 23 -11.38 -18.11 19.00
N LYS A 24 -11.57 -19.37 19.39
CA LYS A 24 -10.93 -20.53 18.77
C LYS A 24 -11.51 -20.88 17.39
N SER A 25 -12.74 -20.45 17.07
CA SER A 25 -13.31 -20.65 15.74
C SER A 25 -12.71 -19.69 14.71
N TYR A 26 -12.32 -18.49 15.13
CA TYR A 26 -11.83 -17.45 14.23
C TYR A 26 -10.59 -17.85 13.42
N LEU A 27 -10.61 -17.47 12.13
CA LEU A 27 -9.47 -17.33 11.24
C LEU A 27 -9.00 -15.87 11.29
N TRP A 28 -7.77 -15.65 11.74
CA TRP A 28 -7.20 -14.32 11.87
C TRP A 28 -6.46 -13.92 10.60
N ILE A 29 -6.73 -12.72 10.10
CA ILE A 29 -6.05 -12.11 8.95
C ILE A 29 -5.35 -10.87 9.45
N LEU A 30 -4.02 -10.93 9.53
CA LEU A 30 -3.20 -9.85 10.03
C LEU A 30 -2.77 -8.92 8.90
N VAL A 31 -2.81 -7.62 9.13
CA VAL A 31 -2.45 -6.59 8.13
C VAL A 31 -1.57 -5.50 8.74
N GLU A 32 -0.89 -4.73 7.90
CA GLU A 32 0.10 -3.72 8.35
C GLU A 32 -0.53 -2.50 9.02
N GLY A 33 -1.64 -2.00 8.45
CA GLY A 33 -2.22 -0.72 8.84
C GLY A 33 -3.74 -0.69 8.91
N LEU A 34 -4.24 0.44 9.41
CA LEU A 34 -5.68 0.66 9.59
C LEU A 34 -6.42 0.80 8.25
N SER A 35 -5.78 1.36 7.21
CA SER A 35 -6.32 1.41 5.84
C SER A 35 -6.55 0.01 5.29
N ASP A 36 -5.58 -0.89 5.47
CA ASP A 36 -5.65 -2.30 5.05
C ASP A 36 -6.74 -3.03 5.81
N GLN A 37 -6.83 -2.82 7.13
CA GLN A 37 -7.87 -3.44 7.94
C GLN A 37 -9.25 -3.06 7.41
N LYS A 38 -9.47 -1.77 7.08
CA LYS A 38 -10.74 -1.29 6.51
C LYS A 38 -11.00 -1.87 5.13
N LEU A 39 -9.97 -1.98 4.28
CA LEU A 39 -10.08 -2.55 2.94
C LEU A 39 -10.44 -4.03 3.01
N TYR A 40 -9.66 -4.84 3.69
CA TYR A 40 -9.83 -6.29 3.67
C TYR A 40 -11.03 -6.76 4.51
N SER A 41 -11.43 -6.03 5.57
CA SER A 41 -12.65 -6.37 6.35
C SER A 41 -13.94 -6.33 5.53
N LYS A 42 -13.99 -5.58 4.42
CA LYS A 42 -15.15 -5.56 3.53
C LYS A 42 -15.03 -6.49 2.33
N LEU A 43 -13.83 -7.02 2.06
CA LEU A 43 -13.55 -7.90 0.92
C LEU A 43 -13.55 -9.38 1.32
N ILE A 44 -13.06 -9.68 2.52
CA ILE A 44 -13.03 -11.00 3.14
C ILE A 44 -14.29 -11.14 4.00
N ASP A 45 -15.16 -12.07 3.62
CA ASP A 45 -16.52 -12.19 4.17
C ASP A 45 -16.84 -13.57 4.75
N GLY A 46 -15.83 -14.41 4.98
CA GLY A 46 -16.00 -15.70 5.64
C GLY A 46 -16.60 -15.57 7.04
N HIS A 47 -17.53 -16.49 7.40
CA HIS A 47 -18.31 -16.38 8.64
C HIS A 47 -17.49 -16.30 9.94
N ASN A 48 -16.27 -16.85 9.95
CA ASN A 48 -15.38 -16.85 11.11
C ASN A 48 -14.08 -16.07 10.84
N THR A 49 -14.05 -15.16 9.87
CA THR A 49 -12.83 -14.39 9.59
C THR A 49 -12.76 -13.13 10.45
N LYS A 50 -11.56 -12.78 10.90
CA LYS A 50 -11.32 -11.55 11.65
C LYS A 50 -10.05 -10.86 11.14
N VAL A 51 -10.23 -9.70 10.51
CA VAL A 51 -9.13 -8.88 9.98
C VAL A 51 -8.68 -7.90 11.05
N GLU A 52 -7.40 -7.93 11.42
CA GLU A 52 -6.81 -7.08 12.45
C GLU A 52 -5.49 -6.48 11.98
N MET A 53 -5.30 -5.18 12.21
CA MET A 53 -3.97 -4.59 12.05
C MET A 53 -3.06 -5.03 13.21
N VAL A 54 -1.77 -5.23 12.93
CA VAL A 54 -0.79 -5.49 13.98
C VAL A 54 -0.40 -4.18 14.66
N ASN A 55 -0.50 -4.15 15.99
CA ASN A 55 -0.09 -2.99 16.79
C ASN A 55 1.40 -2.70 16.61
N GLY A 56 1.81 -1.43 16.70
CA GLY A 56 3.13 -0.97 16.28
C GLY A 56 3.24 -0.69 14.77
N GLY A 57 2.48 -1.42 13.96
CA GLY A 57 2.30 -1.20 12.53
C GLY A 57 3.48 -1.61 11.66
N GLY A 58 3.20 -1.77 10.38
CA GLY A 58 4.19 -1.99 9.33
C GLY A 58 4.69 -3.43 9.20
N LYS A 59 5.37 -3.68 8.08
CA LYS A 59 5.81 -5.00 7.63
C LYS A 59 6.60 -5.84 8.65
N ASN A 60 7.52 -5.23 9.41
CA ASN A 60 8.36 -5.99 10.33
C ASN A 60 7.55 -6.52 11.51
N GLU A 61 6.70 -5.68 12.11
CA GLU A 61 5.84 -6.09 13.22
C GLU A 61 4.83 -7.15 12.78
N LEU A 62 4.26 -6.99 11.57
CA LEU A 62 3.38 -8.00 10.97
C LEU A 62 4.08 -9.34 10.77
N ARG A 63 5.28 -9.35 10.17
CA ARG A 63 6.06 -10.56 9.95
C ARG A 63 6.38 -11.26 11.26
N ASP A 64 6.93 -10.54 12.23
CA ASP A 64 7.31 -11.09 13.53
C ASP A 64 6.10 -11.70 14.26
N ALA A 65 4.96 -10.99 14.28
CA ALA A 65 3.73 -11.49 14.88
C ALA A 65 3.23 -12.77 14.21
N LEU A 66 3.27 -12.80 12.88
CA LEU A 66 2.83 -13.94 12.10
C LEU A 66 3.75 -15.15 12.33
N GLU A 67 5.07 -14.97 12.31
CA GLU A 67 6.05 -16.04 12.56
C GLU A 67 5.85 -16.71 13.93
N ILE A 68 5.49 -15.94 14.95
CA ILE A 68 5.16 -16.48 16.27
C ILE A 68 3.83 -17.24 16.24
N LEU A 69 2.78 -16.63 15.69
CA LEU A 69 1.42 -17.19 15.74
C LEU A 69 1.25 -18.46 14.89
N ILE A 70 1.98 -18.59 13.78
CA ILE A 70 1.90 -19.80 12.92
C ILE A 70 2.44 -21.05 13.61
N GLN A 71 3.32 -20.91 14.60
CA GLN A 71 3.78 -22.03 15.44
C GLN A 71 2.70 -22.49 16.43
N GLU A 72 1.71 -21.64 16.71
CA GLU A 72 0.66 -21.89 17.70
C GLU A 72 -0.68 -22.25 17.07
N THR A 73 -0.90 -21.91 15.81
CA THR A 73 -2.14 -22.16 15.08
C THR A 73 -1.97 -22.08 13.57
N ASN A 74 -2.73 -22.90 12.87
CA ASN A 74 -2.92 -22.82 11.42
C ASN A 74 -4.08 -21.90 11.01
N LYS A 75 -4.73 -21.20 11.96
CA LYS A 75 -5.84 -20.27 11.72
C LYS A 75 -5.38 -18.80 11.72
N VAL A 76 -4.24 -18.55 11.13
CA VAL A 76 -3.67 -17.21 10.99
C VAL A 76 -3.00 -17.08 9.63
N ILE A 77 -3.27 -15.98 8.94
CA ILE A 77 -2.58 -15.55 7.73
C ILE A 77 -2.24 -14.07 7.84
N GLY A 78 -1.34 -13.58 6.99
CA GLY A 78 -1.05 -12.16 6.87
C GLY A 78 -1.25 -11.66 5.44
N ILE A 79 -1.60 -10.39 5.28
CA ILE A 79 -1.56 -9.66 4.02
C ILE A 79 -0.72 -8.41 4.24
N ARG A 80 0.23 -8.16 3.36
CA ARG A 80 1.18 -7.06 3.46
C ARG A 80 1.41 -6.38 2.13
N ASP A 81 1.94 -5.16 2.19
CA ASP A 81 2.39 -4.45 1.01
C ASP A 81 3.60 -5.17 0.40
N ALA A 82 3.68 -5.15 -0.92
CA ALA A 82 4.81 -5.70 -1.65
C ALA A 82 6.07 -4.84 -1.50
N ASP A 83 5.93 -3.56 -1.16
CA ASP A 83 6.99 -2.55 -1.27
C ASP A 83 7.69 -2.67 -2.63
N PHE A 84 9.02 -2.62 -2.64
CA PHE A 84 9.87 -2.89 -3.80
C PHE A 84 10.11 -4.38 -4.05
N MET A 85 9.56 -5.33 -3.28
CA MET A 85 9.86 -6.75 -3.47
C MET A 85 9.49 -7.22 -4.87
N ARG A 86 8.33 -6.81 -5.40
CA ARG A 86 7.92 -7.16 -6.77
C ARG A 86 8.81 -6.50 -7.81
N PHE A 87 9.15 -5.23 -7.59
CA PHE A 87 10.04 -4.47 -8.47
C PHE A 87 11.43 -5.11 -8.56
N ASP A 88 11.96 -5.56 -7.42
CA ASP A 88 13.24 -6.25 -7.28
C ASP A 88 13.15 -7.77 -7.55
N GLN A 89 11.98 -8.27 -7.99
CA GLN A 89 11.72 -9.70 -8.26
C GLN A 89 11.98 -10.65 -7.08
N GLN A 90 11.86 -10.13 -5.86
CA GLN A 90 11.97 -10.87 -4.61
C GLN A 90 10.67 -11.61 -4.29
N LYS A 91 10.78 -12.66 -3.47
CA LYS A 91 9.65 -13.48 -3.03
C LYS A 91 9.48 -13.39 -1.52
N GLU A 92 8.23 -13.42 -1.09
CA GLU A 92 7.89 -13.61 0.31
C GLU A 92 8.25 -15.04 0.75
N THR A 93 8.89 -15.17 1.91
CA THR A 93 9.40 -16.43 2.45
C THR A 93 8.42 -17.07 3.43
N ILE A 94 7.50 -16.30 3.99
CA ILE A 94 6.45 -16.83 4.88
C ILE A 94 5.26 -17.26 4.02
N ASN A 95 5.02 -18.57 3.91
CA ASN A 95 3.99 -19.14 3.01
C ASN A 95 2.54 -18.66 3.26
N VAL A 96 2.24 -18.17 4.46
CA VAL A 96 0.92 -17.65 4.84
C VAL A 96 0.89 -16.11 4.91
N LEU A 97 1.91 -15.45 4.37
CA LEU A 97 1.99 -14.01 4.22
C LEU A 97 1.84 -13.67 2.73
N PHE A 98 0.74 -13.02 2.37
CA PHE A 98 0.39 -12.71 0.99
C PHE A 98 0.70 -11.24 0.66
N LEU A 99 1.15 -10.98 -0.56
CA LEU A 99 1.51 -9.63 -1.01
C LEU A 99 0.40 -9.01 -1.85
N THR A 100 0.20 -7.69 -1.72
CA THR A 100 -0.54 -6.85 -2.68
C THR A 100 -0.04 -7.05 -4.10
N ASP A 101 -0.87 -6.80 -5.12
CA ASP A 101 -0.49 -7.02 -6.53
C ASP A 101 0.45 -5.93 -7.11
N ALA A 102 0.46 -4.76 -6.49
CA ALA A 102 1.33 -3.63 -6.78
C ALA A 102 2.14 -3.26 -5.51
N HIS A 103 2.88 -2.14 -5.55
CA HIS A 103 3.75 -1.69 -4.44
C HIS A 103 3.05 -1.75 -3.08
N ASP A 104 1.84 -1.21 -2.99
CA ASP A 104 0.99 -1.20 -1.81
C ASP A 104 -0.50 -1.36 -2.19
N ALA A 105 -1.37 -1.39 -1.18
CA ALA A 105 -2.82 -1.50 -1.38
C ALA A 105 -3.37 -0.35 -2.23
N GLU A 106 -2.98 0.90 -1.98
CA GLU A 106 -3.40 2.05 -2.77
C GLU A 106 -3.05 1.88 -4.26
N MET A 107 -1.82 1.46 -4.59
CA MET A 107 -1.40 1.20 -5.96
C MET A 107 -2.19 0.05 -6.61
N MET A 108 -2.51 -1.00 -5.84
CA MET A 108 -3.36 -2.09 -6.32
C MET A 108 -4.78 -1.60 -6.68
N LEU A 109 -5.34 -0.70 -5.87
CA LEU A 109 -6.65 -0.11 -6.09
C LEU A 109 -6.64 0.80 -7.33
N LEU A 110 -5.60 1.62 -7.48
CA LEU A 110 -5.40 2.55 -8.60
C LEU A 110 -5.18 1.86 -9.95
N ALA A 111 -4.57 0.67 -9.95
CA ALA A 111 -4.36 -0.14 -11.14
C ALA A 111 -5.69 -0.63 -11.78
N ASN A 112 -6.79 -0.65 -11.01
CA ASN A 112 -8.09 -1.04 -11.54
C ASN A 112 -8.79 0.14 -12.25
N ASP A 113 -9.04 -0.02 -13.55
CA ASP A 113 -9.64 1.03 -14.40
C ASP A 113 -11.03 1.47 -13.93
N VAL A 114 -11.89 0.53 -13.53
CA VAL A 114 -13.26 0.84 -13.08
C VAL A 114 -13.21 1.71 -11.82
N VAL A 115 -12.32 1.36 -10.90
CA VAL A 115 -12.16 2.05 -9.62
C VAL A 115 -11.57 3.44 -9.82
N PHE A 116 -10.47 3.55 -10.56
CA PHE A 116 -9.86 4.86 -10.79
C PHE A 116 -10.77 5.79 -11.59
N GLN A 117 -11.47 5.28 -12.61
CA GLN A 117 -12.44 6.07 -13.36
C GLN A 117 -13.57 6.62 -12.47
N GLN A 118 -14.07 5.84 -11.51
CA GLN A 118 -15.12 6.30 -10.57
C GLN A 118 -14.61 7.43 -9.67
N VAL A 119 -13.37 7.30 -9.16
CA VAL A 119 -12.77 8.36 -8.33
C VAL A 119 -12.50 9.63 -9.13
N VAL A 120 -12.03 9.51 -10.39
CA VAL A 120 -11.88 10.66 -11.29
C VAL A 120 -13.23 11.28 -11.61
N ALA A 121 -14.29 10.48 -11.82
CA ALA A 121 -15.63 11.00 -12.08
C ALA A 121 -16.19 11.84 -10.93
N GLU A 122 -15.87 11.48 -9.68
CA GLU A 122 -16.27 12.22 -8.48
C GLU A 122 -15.53 13.55 -8.36
N TYR A 123 -14.21 13.55 -8.51
CA TYR A 123 -13.38 14.71 -8.18
C TYR A 123 -13.00 15.60 -9.37
N LEU A 124 -12.91 15.03 -10.57
CA LEU A 124 -12.58 15.71 -11.82
C LEU A 124 -13.49 15.20 -12.95
N PRO A 125 -14.82 15.47 -12.88
CA PRO A 125 -15.79 14.92 -13.82
C PRO A 125 -15.46 15.24 -15.29
N ALA A 126 -14.84 16.39 -15.56
CA ALA A 126 -14.40 16.79 -16.90
C ALA A 126 -13.26 15.91 -17.46
N GLN A 127 -12.49 15.24 -16.60
CA GLN A 127 -11.38 14.36 -17.00
C GLN A 127 -11.76 12.87 -16.96
N ARG A 128 -13.02 12.52 -16.65
CA ARG A 128 -13.49 11.13 -16.52
C ARG A 128 -13.19 10.27 -17.75
N THR A 129 -13.32 10.81 -18.96
CA THR A 129 -13.11 10.06 -20.21
C THR A 129 -11.63 9.86 -20.56
N VAL A 130 -10.74 10.64 -19.93
CA VAL A 130 -9.29 10.58 -20.13
C VAL A 130 -8.57 10.11 -18.85
N PHE A 131 -9.29 9.43 -17.95
CA PHE A 131 -8.77 8.99 -16.66
C PHE A 131 -7.50 8.13 -16.77
N ASN A 132 -7.40 7.27 -17.79
CA ASN A 132 -6.19 6.47 -18.03
C ASN A 132 -4.98 7.35 -18.35
N THR A 133 -5.13 8.34 -19.23
CA THR A 133 -4.06 9.31 -19.52
C THR A 133 -3.68 10.10 -18.28
N LEU A 134 -4.64 10.54 -17.47
CA LEU A 134 -4.36 11.21 -16.20
C LEU A 134 -3.56 10.32 -15.26
N ARG A 135 -3.95 9.03 -15.11
CA ARG A 135 -3.23 8.06 -14.28
C ARG A 135 -1.79 7.92 -14.72
N ASP A 136 -1.57 7.75 -16.02
CA ASP A 136 -0.23 7.58 -16.59
C ASP A 136 0.62 8.84 -16.39
N CYS A 137 0.06 10.03 -16.61
CA CYS A 137 0.75 11.30 -16.34
C CYS A 137 1.12 11.45 -14.86
N LEU A 138 0.23 11.10 -13.94
CA LEU A 138 0.51 11.12 -12.50
C LEU A 138 1.64 10.15 -12.12
N LEU A 139 1.60 8.91 -12.64
CA LEU A 139 2.66 7.92 -12.42
C LEU A 139 4.01 8.41 -12.95
N VAL A 140 4.04 8.87 -14.20
CA VAL A 140 5.26 9.38 -14.85
C VAL A 140 5.81 10.59 -14.10
N SER A 141 4.94 11.47 -13.61
CA SER A 141 5.34 12.67 -12.87
C SER A 141 6.09 12.37 -11.57
N LEU A 142 5.85 11.19 -10.98
CA LEU A 142 6.41 10.77 -9.70
C LEU A 142 7.69 9.94 -9.83
N LEU A 143 8.06 9.49 -11.04
CA LEU A 143 9.16 8.53 -11.26
C LEU A 143 10.45 8.93 -10.56
N PHE A 144 10.84 10.19 -10.64
CA PHE A 144 12.06 10.66 -10.01
C PHE A 144 12.03 10.45 -8.50
N PHE A 145 10.93 10.80 -7.83
CA PHE A 145 10.80 10.66 -6.39
C PHE A 145 10.65 9.20 -5.95
N SER A 146 9.90 8.41 -6.70
CA SER A 146 9.80 6.96 -6.50
C SER A 146 11.16 6.28 -6.66
N GLY A 147 11.97 6.72 -7.63
CA GLY A 147 13.34 6.26 -7.83
C GLY A 147 14.27 6.55 -6.66
N ILE A 148 14.21 7.76 -6.08
CA ILE A 148 15.01 8.07 -4.88
C ILE A 148 14.61 7.14 -3.71
N ARG A 149 13.31 6.87 -3.52
CA ARG A 149 12.85 5.93 -2.49
C ARG A 149 13.35 4.52 -2.72
N TRP A 150 13.26 4.03 -3.96
CA TRP A 150 13.76 2.72 -4.34
C TRP A 150 15.26 2.59 -4.09
N ILE A 151 16.06 3.55 -4.59
CA ILE A 151 17.52 3.57 -4.38
C ILE A 151 17.86 3.62 -2.89
N ASN A 152 17.13 4.44 -2.12
CA ASN A 152 17.30 4.51 -0.68
C ASN A 152 17.03 3.17 0.01
N ASN A 153 16.00 2.43 -0.42
CA ASN A 153 15.68 1.11 0.09
C ASN A 153 16.74 0.07 -0.29
N THR A 154 17.18 0.05 -1.55
CA THR A 154 18.13 -0.96 -2.05
C THR A 154 19.55 -0.75 -1.52
N GLU A 155 19.97 0.49 -1.32
CA GLU A 155 21.33 0.82 -0.91
C GLU A 155 21.45 1.27 0.56
N ASP A 156 20.34 1.29 1.29
CA ASP A 156 20.28 1.71 2.69
C ASP A 156 20.95 3.08 2.90
N LEU A 157 20.52 4.08 2.11
CA LEU A 157 21.15 5.40 2.08
C LEU A 157 20.83 6.26 3.31
N GLY A 158 19.87 5.85 4.14
CA GLY A 158 19.44 6.60 5.32
C GLY A 158 18.74 7.93 5.01
N LEU A 159 18.16 8.07 3.80
CA LEU A 159 17.29 9.18 3.45
C LEU A 159 15.93 9.04 4.15
N ASN A 160 15.41 10.16 4.63
CA ASN A 160 14.17 10.25 5.38
C ASN A 160 13.07 10.94 4.55
N PHE A 161 12.00 10.20 4.30
CA PHE A 161 10.83 10.67 3.56
C PHE A 161 9.62 10.95 4.45
N ASP A 162 9.69 10.62 5.74
CA ASP A 162 8.56 10.79 6.65
C ASP A 162 8.19 12.27 6.72
N GLY A 163 6.89 12.57 6.58
CA GLY A 163 6.36 13.94 6.63
C GLY A 163 6.90 14.88 5.54
N ILE A 164 7.51 14.36 4.47
CA ILE A 164 7.91 15.20 3.33
C ILE A 164 6.65 15.71 2.59
N GLY A 165 6.60 17.03 2.41
CA GLY A 165 5.47 17.68 1.74
C GLY A 165 5.68 17.75 0.24
N LEU A 166 4.99 16.91 -0.52
CA LEU A 166 5.10 16.82 -1.99
C LEU A 166 4.90 18.18 -2.68
N ALA A 167 3.98 19.01 -2.16
CA ALA A 167 3.68 20.35 -2.69
C ALA A 167 4.88 21.31 -2.76
N LYS A 168 5.99 21.02 -2.07
CA LYS A 168 7.19 21.87 -2.09
C LYS A 168 7.99 21.78 -3.40
N PHE A 169 7.83 20.68 -4.13
CA PHE A 169 8.62 20.38 -5.32
C PHE A 169 7.80 19.74 -6.45
N TYR A 170 6.48 19.66 -6.31
CA TYR A 170 5.58 19.10 -7.31
C TYR A 170 4.72 20.18 -7.94
N ASP A 171 4.78 20.30 -9.27
CA ASP A 171 3.86 21.13 -10.04
C ASP A 171 2.60 20.34 -10.37
N ALA A 172 1.53 20.63 -9.65
CA ALA A 172 0.26 19.93 -9.79
C ALA A 172 -0.54 20.33 -11.04
N ASN A 173 -0.24 21.48 -11.66
CA ASN A 173 -0.90 21.90 -12.90
C ASN A 173 -0.28 21.18 -14.10
N ASN A 174 1.05 21.06 -14.10
CA ASN A 174 1.81 20.51 -15.21
C ASN A 174 2.26 19.05 -14.98
N LEU A 175 1.95 18.47 -13.82
CA LEU A 175 2.26 17.09 -13.44
C LEU A 175 3.75 16.75 -13.61
N PHE A 176 4.63 17.45 -12.88
CA PHE A 176 6.05 17.10 -12.84
C PHE A 176 6.71 17.44 -11.49
N ILE A 177 7.85 16.81 -11.24
CA ILE A 177 8.72 17.10 -10.09
C ILE A 177 9.87 18.02 -10.51
N ASP A 178 10.06 19.11 -9.77
CA ASP A 178 11.32 19.87 -9.76
C ASP A 178 12.37 19.02 -9.04
N LYS A 179 13.26 18.40 -9.82
CA LYS A 179 14.25 17.42 -9.35
C LYS A 179 15.22 18.03 -8.33
N ASP A 180 15.70 19.24 -8.59
CA ASP A 180 16.63 19.94 -7.70
C ASP A 180 15.97 20.27 -6.36
N ARG A 181 14.75 20.82 -6.37
CA ARG A 181 14.00 21.10 -5.14
C ARG A 181 13.65 19.81 -4.39
N CYS A 182 13.26 18.77 -5.11
CA CYS A 182 12.97 17.47 -4.53
C CYS A 182 14.19 16.92 -3.77
N LEU A 183 15.36 16.89 -4.41
CA LEU A 183 16.58 16.38 -3.79
C LEU A 183 17.00 17.27 -2.62
N HIS A 184 16.90 18.59 -2.75
CA HIS A 184 17.18 19.53 -1.66
C HIS A 184 16.30 19.26 -0.43
N GLU A 185 14.99 19.07 -0.61
CA GLU A 185 14.06 18.78 0.49
C GLU A 185 14.35 17.43 1.14
N VAL A 186 14.61 16.37 0.35
CA VAL A 186 14.99 15.05 0.88
C VAL A 186 16.28 15.14 1.69
N VAL A 187 17.30 15.81 1.17
CA VAL A 187 18.62 15.94 1.81
C VAL A 187 18.54 16.72 3.12
N THR A 188 17.77 17.81 3.13
CA THR A 188 17.56 18.67 4.30
C THR A 188 16.91 17.90 5.45
N ARG A 189 15.96 17.01 5.13
CA ARG A 189 15.26 16.16 6.12
C ARG A 189 16.05 14.93 6.58
N SER A 190 17.21 14.67 5.97
CA SER A 190 17.99 13.46 6.20
C SER A 190 19.31 13.76 6.91
N PRO A 191 19.31 14.07 8.23
CA PRO A 191 20.55 14.33 8.98
C PRO A 191 21.41 13.08 9.15
N LYS A 192 20.81 11.89 9.06
CA LYS A 192 21.49 10.58 9.21
C LYS A 192 21.82 9.89 7.89
N LYS A 193 21.69 10.60 6.76
CA LYS A 193 22.02 10.06 5.44
C LYS A 193 23.47 9.59 5.38
N LYS A 194 23.70 8.46 4.74
CA LYS A 194 25.04 7.91 4.48
C LYS A 194 25.61 8.46 3.17
N ARG A 195 24.75 8.64 2.17
CA ARG A 195 25.08 9.16 0.85
C ARG A 195 23.83 9.83 0.24
N VAL A 196 24.06 10.70 -0.73
CA VAL A 196 23.01 11.30 -1.58
C VAL A 196 23.29 10.88 -3.01
N PRO A 197 22.34 10.25 -3.72
CA PRO A 197 22.48 10.01 -5.14
C PRO A 197 22.26 11.32 -5.91
N ASP A 198 23.03 11.56 -6.96
CA ASP A 198 22.80 12.72 -7.83
C ASP A 198 21.69 12.43 -8.88
N ILE A 199 21.24 13.48 -9.56
CA ILE A 199 20.17 13.39 -10.55
C ILE A 199 20.53 12.43 -11.69
N ALA A 200 21.77 12.45 -12.17
CA ALA A 200 22.21 11.63 -13.29
C ALA A 200 22.23 10.14 -12.91
N GLU A 201 22.64 9.82 -11.68
CA GLU A 201 22.57 8.48 -11.13
C GLU A 201 21.12 7.97 -11.06
N ILE A 202 20.21 8.79 -10.50
CA ILE A 202 18.79 8.43 -10.39
C ILE A 202 18.20 8.20 -11.79
N ASP A 203 18.42 9.13 -12.72
CA ASP A 203 17.90 9.04 -14.08
C ASP A 203 18.47 7.83 -14.83
N SER A 204 19.76 7.52 -14.65
CA SER A 204 20.40 6.33 -15.22
C SER A 204 19.75 5.04 -14.73
N LYS A 205 19.50 4.94 -13.42
CA LYS A 205 18.85 3.77 -12.82
C LYS A 205 17.38 3.62 -13.18
N LEU A 206 16.69 4.73 -13.44
CA LEU A 206 15.31 4.73 -13.90
C LEU A 206 15.17 4.52 -15.41
N SER A 207 16.28 4.56 -16.16
CA SER A 207 16.29 4.35 -17.60
C SER A 207 15.71 2.98 -17.95
N GLY A 208 14.65 2.96 -18.75
CA GLY A 208 13.99 1.72 -19.18
C GLY A 208 13.02 1.11 -18.17
N VAL A 209 12.82 1.73 -17.00
CA VAL A 209 11.77 1.29 -16.07
C VAL A 209 10.40 1.50 -16.70
N ASN A 210 9.56 0.46 -16.67
CA ASN A 210 8.18 0.47 -17.16
C ASN A 210 7.17 -0.03 -16.11
N ASP A 211 7.63 -0.63 -15.01
CA ASP A 211 6.77 -1.10 -13.91
C ASP A 211 6.51 0.01 -12.88
N TYR A 212 5.68 0.98 -13.28
CA TYR A 212 5.37 2.14 -12.46
C TYR A 212 4.54 1.79 -11.22
N TYR A 213 3.76 0.72 -11.27
CA TYR A 213 2.89 0.30 -10.18
C TYR A 213 3.65 -0.36 -9.03
N ASN A 214 4.78 -1.01 -9.29
CA ASN A 214 5.65 -1.55 -8.25
C ASN A 214 6.79 -0.60 -7.84
N LEU A 215 7.13 0.38 -8.69
CA LEU A 215 8.09 1.44 -8.32
C LEU A 215 7.45 2.53 -7.45
N SER A 216 6.21 2.92 -7.73
CA SER A 216 5.58 4.08 -7.10
C SER A 216 4.92 3.72 -5.77
N ASN A 217 5.06 4.59 -4.77
CA ASN A 217 4.32 4.48 -3.53
C ASN A 217 2.93 5.11 -3.68
N GLY A 218 1.89 4.40 -3.24
CA GLY A 218 0.50 4.79 -3.37
C GLY A 218 0.17 6.06 -2.59
N HIS A 219 0.72 6.25 -1.39
CA HIS A 219 0.52 7.52 -0.66
C HIS A 219 1.08 8.73 -1.43
N ASP A 220 2.19 8.58 -2.15
CA ASP A 220 2.73 9.66 -2.96
C ASP A 220 1.85 9.92 -4.20
N PHE A 221 1.32 8.86 -4.83
CA PHE A 221 0.29 9.01 -5.87
C PHE A 221 -0.94 9.76 -5.35
N LEU A 222 -1.49 9.37 -4.20
CA LEU A 222 -2.66 10.02 -3.63
C LEU A 222 -2.40 11.50 -3.30
N LYS A 223 -1.19 11.85 -2.84
CA LYS A 223 -0.80 13.25 -2.62
C LYS A 223 -0.71 14.02 -3.93
N ALA A 224 -0.08 13.45 -4.96
CA ALA A 224 0.02 14.09 -6.28
C ALA A 224 -1.37 14.33 -6.86
N PHE A 225 -2.23 13.32 -6.79
CA PHE A 225 -3.59 13.41 -7.28
C PHE A 225 -4.43 14.42 -6.48
N ALA A 226 -4.32 14.45 -5.15
CA ALA A 226 -4.98 15.44 -4.31
C ALA A 226 -4.55 16.88 -4.64
N LEU A 227 -3.26 17.10 -4.90
CA LEU A 227 -2.76 18.40 -5.36
C LEU A 227 -3.32 18.74 -6.74
N HIS A 228 -3.36 17.78 -7.67
CA HIS A 228 -3.91 18.00 -9.01
C HIS A 228 -5.41 18.34 -8.97
N VAL A 229 -6.19 17.61 -8.18
CA VAL A 229 -7.62 17.89 -7.93
C VAL A 229 -7.78 19.28 -7.32
N THR A 230 -6.95 19.64 -6.34
CA THR A 230 -7.03 20.97 -5.70
C THR A 230 -6.68 22.09 -6.68
N ALA A 231 -5.75 21.86 -7.61
CA ALA A 231 -5.34 22.83 -8.62
C ALA A 231 -6.35 22.99 -9.76
N ASN A 232 -7.10 21.93 -10.09
CA ASN A 232 -8.03 21.89 -11.24
C ASN A 232 -9.51 21.84 -10.83
N GLY A 233 -9.79 21.76 -9.54
CA GLY A 233 -11.13 21.67 -8.97
C GLY A 233 -11.52 22.90 -8.15
N SER A 234 -12.74 22.91 -7.62
CA SER A 234 -13.28 24.03 -6.85
C SER A 234 -13.04 23.94 -5.33
N ARG A 235 -12.48 22.83 -4.85
CA ARG A 235 -12.28 22.57 -3.42
C ARG A 235 -10.96 21.82 -3.19
N GLY A 236 -10.24 22.22 -2.14
CA GLY A 236 -9.08 21.47 -1.66
C GLY A 236 -9.48 20.12 -1.08
N ILE A 237 -8.76 19.09 -1.48
CA ILE A 237 -8.98 17.71 -1.04
C ILE A 237 -7.71 17.13 -0.42
N SER A 238 -7.87 16.29 0.58
CA SER A 238 -6.76 15.54 1.18
C SER A 238 -6.53 14.20 0.46
N HIS A 239 -5.29 13.72 0.51
CA HIS A 239 -4.95 12.37 0.04
C HIS A 239 -5.72 11.28 0.79
N ASP A 240 -6.05 11.50 2.08
CA ASP A 240 -6.89 10.59 2.87
C ASP A 240 -8.31 10.48 2.33
N GLU A 241 -8.91 11.59 1.88
CA GLU A 241 -10.22 11.59 1.23
C GLU A 241 -10.21 10.77 -0.06
N ILE A 242 -9.18 10.94 -0.90
CA ILE A 242 -9.02 10.14 -2.12
C ILE A 242 -8.81 8.65 -1.79
N GLY A 243 -7.96 8.34 -0.80
CA GLY A 243 -7.75 6.96 -0.34
C GLY A 243 -9.04 6.31 0.19
N ASN A 244 -9.88 7.07 0.89
CA ASN A 244 -11.21 6.62 1.29
C ASN A 244 -12.11 6.34 0.09
N ALA A 245 -12.13 7.24 -0.91
CA ALA A 245 -12.93 7.07 -2.12
C ALA A 245 -12.51 5.83 -2.92
N LEU A 246 -11.20 5.59 -3.09
CA LEU A 246 -10.67 4.37 -3.71
C LEU A 246 -11.12 3.13 -2.97
N ARG A 247 -10.96 3.12 -1.64
CA ARG A 247 -11.44 2.00 -0.81
C ARG A 247 -12.94 1.83 -0.90
N ILE A 248 -13.75 2.87 -1.08
CA ILE A 248 -15.21 2.72 -1.25
C ILE A 248 -15.53 2.11 -2.62
N ALA A 249 -14.92 2.63 -3.69
CA ALA A 249 -15.16 2.23 -5.07
C ALA A 249 -14.69 0.79 -5.39
N TYR A 250 -13.63 0.31 -4.73
CA TYR A 250 -13.06 -1.02 -4.96
C TYR A 250 -13.91 -2.14 -4.34
N ARG A 251 -14.62 -2.97 -5.11
CA ARG A 251 -15.52 -4.01 -4.60
C ARG A 251 -14.93 -5.41 -4.77
N LYS A 252 -15.65 -6.41 -4.25
CA LYS A 252 -15.24 -7.82 -4.29
C LYS A 252 -15.05 -8.33 -5.73
N ASP A 253 -15.81 -7.82 -6.70
CA ASP A 253 -15.67 -8.21 -8.10
C ASP A 253 -14.34 -7.73 -8.70
N GLU A 254 -13.90 -6.52 -8.39
CA GLU A 254 -12.58 -6.04 -8.77
C GLU A 254 -11.47 -6.80 -8.02
N PHE A 255 -11.69 -7.15 -6.75
CA PHE A 255 -10.74 -7.95 -5.98
C PHE A 255 -10.54 -9.37 -6.54
N LYS A 256 -11.61 -10.01 -7.04
CA LYS A 256 -11.56 -11.35 -7.67
C LYS A 256 -10.59 -11.45 -8.85
N LEU A 257 -10.25 -10.31 -9.48
CA LEU A 257 -9.33 -10.25 -10.61
C LEU A 257 -7.84 -10.26 -10.19
N THR A 258 -7.55 -10.10 -8.90
CA THR A 258 -6.18 -9.97 -8.39
C THR A 258 -5.48 -11.33 -8.22
N VAL A 259 -4.15 -11.32 -8.36
CA VAL A 259 -3.27 -12.43 -7.98
C VAL A 259 -3.37 -12.69 -6.49
N LEU A 260 -3.46 -11.66 -5.65
CA LEU A 260 -3.68 -11.77 -4.21
C LEU A 260 -4.95 -12.59 -3.89
N PHE A 261 -6.10 -12.26 -4.50
CA PHE A 261 -7.34 -13.03 -4.30
C PHE A 261 -7.17 -14.49 -4.72
N ASN A 262 -6.54 -14.74 -5.87
CA ASN A 262 -6.30 -16.10 -6.35
C ASN A 262 -5.40 -16.91 -5.40
N ASN A 263 -4.36 -16.28 -4.84
CA ASN A 263 -3.50 -16.90 -3.85
C ASN A 263 -4.25 -17.22 -2.55
N LEU A 264 -5.11 -16.31 -2.09
CA LEU A 264 -5.96 -16.53 -0.91
C LEU A 264 -6.98 -17.66 -1.16
N LYS A 265 -7.57 -17.74 -2.36
CA LYS A 265 -8.48 -18.83 -2.74
C LYS A 265 -7.78 -20.17 -2.86
N LEU A 266 -6.55 -20.20 -3.38
CA LEU A 266 -5.73 -21.40 -3.40
C LEU A 266 -5.42 -21.88 -1.98
N TRP A 267 -5.08 -20.96 -1.08
CA TRP A 267 -4.86 -21.27 0.34
C TRP A 267 -6.13 -21.81 1.02
N GLU A 268 -7.30 -21.19 0.78
CA GLU A 268 -8.60 -21.68 1.26
C GLU A 268 -8.85 -23.11 0.77
N SER A 269 -8.59 -23.41 -0.50
CA SER A 269 -8.79 -24.73 -1.09
C SER A 269 -7.86 -25.79 -0.48
N ASN A 270 -6.62 -25.41 -0.16
CA ASN A 270 -5.62 -26.31 0.42
C ASN A 270 -5.86 -26.60 1.91
N THR A 271 -6.49 -25.67 2.64
CA THR A 271 -6.65 -25.76 4.10
C THR A 271 -8.08 -26.07 4.55
N GLY A 272 -9.07 -25.82 3.69
CA GLY A 272 -10.49 -25.89 4.03
C GLY A 272 -11.00 -24.71 4.86
N TYR A 273 -10.16 -23.70 5.14
CA TYR A 273 -10.58 -22.51 5.88
C TYR A 273 -11.18 -21.45 4.95
N VAL A 274 -12.48 -21.20 5.12
CA VAL A 274 -13.26 -20.31 4.26
C VAL A 274 -12.95 -18.84 4.55
N LEU A 275 -12.31 -18.17 3.60
CA LEU A 275 -12.08 -16.72 3.57
C LEU A 275 -13.21 -15.99 2.86
N PHE A 276 -13.80 -16.61 1.84
CA PHE A 276 -14.82 -15.98 1.03
C PHE A 276 -16.09 -16.81 0.96
N THR A 277 -17.23 -16.18 1.23
CA THR A 277 -18.53 -16.84 0.98
C THR A 277 -18.69 -17.13 -0.50
N VAL A 278 -19.35 -18.26 -0.81
CA VAL A 278 -19.74 -18.60 -2.18
C VAL A 278 -20.79 -17.58 -2.61
N GLY A 279 -20.42 -16.70 -3.53
CA GLY A 279 -21.27 -15.69 -4.14
C GLY A 279 -21.10 -15.70 -5.65
#